data_AF-A0A9D6J293-F1
#
_entry.id   AF-A0A9D6J293-F1
#
_cell.length_a   1.000
_cell.length_b   1.000
_cell.length_c   1.000
_cell.angle_alpha   90.00
_cell.angle_beta   90.00
_cell.angle_gamma   90.00
#
_symmetry.space_group_name_H-M   'P 1'
#
loop_
_entity.id
_entity.type
_entity.pdbx_description
1 polymer ?
#
loop_
_entity_poly.entity_id
_entity_poly.type
_entity_poly.pdbx_seq_one_letter_code
_entity_poly.pdbx_strand_id
1 'polypeptide(L)'
;MAFASAARAYRRVLARWTEGVRRRAWPVVVLSVLAGVAAAAYLAFNVRISTDTDNMLSPELPFRKNALALKAAFPKLSNNIVVVIDGQTPDLADDAARVLTAKLTENRKLFGAVFDPEGSEFFRKHGFLYLDKADLIELSDKLAAAQPFLGTLWRDPSLIGLFKMLGLAIDEVLKEKGTQRSSRCWTP
;
A
#
# COMPACT_ATOMS: atom_id res chain seq x y z
N MET A 1 -10.17 -59.44 -38.13
CA MET A 1 -10.18 -60.50 -37.09
C MET A 1 -9.43 -60.14 -35.79
N ALA A 2 -8.37 -59.32 -35.80
CA ALA A 2 -7.57 -58.99 -34.60
C ALA A 2 -8.30 -58.14 -33.52
N PHE A 3 -9.17 -57.20 -33.90
CA PHE A 3 -9.93 -56.40 -32.93
C PHE A 3 -10.94 -57.25 -32.12
N ALA A 4 -11.53 -58.27 -32.76
CA ALA A 4 -12.49 -59.16 -32.09
C ALA A 4 -11.80 -60.14 -31.12
N SER A 5 -10.53 -60.50 -31.32
CA SER A 5 -9.76 -61.29 -30.35
C SER A 5 -9.26 -60.43 -29.20
N ALA A 6 -8.80 -59.20 -29.46
CA ALA A 6 -8.42 -58.24 -28.43
C ALA A 6 -9.59 -57.89 -27.48
N ALA A 7 -10.78 -57.64 -28.02
CA ALA A 7 -11.98 -57.37 -27.21
C ALA A 7 -12.38 -58.57 -26.33
N ARG A 8 -12.29 -59.80 -26.87
CA ARG A 8 -12.56 -61.04 -26.12
C ARG A 8 -11.49 -61.34 -25.05
N ALA A 9 -10.25 -60.93 -25.27
CA ALA A 9 -9.18 -61.03 -24.28
C ALA A 9 -9.41 -60.03 -23.14
N TYR A 10 -9.71 -58.77 -23.46
CA TYR A 10 -10.02 -57.72 -22.49
C TYR A 10 -11.22 -58.09 -21.59
N ARG A 11 -12.32 -58.56 -22.20
CA ARG A 11 -13.51 -59.00 -21.44
C ARG A 11 -13.19 -60.15 -20.48
N ARG A 12 -12.33 -61.10 -20.89
CA ARG A 12 -11.89 -62.21 -20.03
C ARG A 12 -10.99 -61.74 -18.89
N VAL A 13 -10.12 -60.76 -19.13
CA VAL A 13 -9.28 -60.16 -18.08
C VAL A 13 -10.15 -59.43 -17.05
N LEU A 14 -11.09 -58.59 -17.49
CA LEU A 14 -12.03 -57.91 -16.59
C LEU A 14 -12.89 -58.89 -15.80
N ALA A 15 -13.45 -59.92 -16.45
CA ALA A 15 -14.27 -60.93 -15.76
C ALA A 15 -13.46 -61.72 -14.71
N ARG A 16 -12.19 -62.04 -15.02
CA ARG A 16 -11.28 -62.70 -14.06
C ARG A 16 -10.91 -61.78 -12.91
N TRP A 17 -10.70 -60.49 -13.18
CA TRP A 17 -10.45 -59.47 -12.17
C TRP A 17 -11.63 -59.32 -11.22
N THR A 18 -12.85 -59.15 -11.76
CA THR A 18 -14.07 -58.99 -10.95
C THR A 18 -14.39 -60.23 -10.13
N GLU A 19 -14.22 -61.42 -10.69
CA GLU A 19 -14.43 -62.67 -9.96
C GLU A 19 -13.35 -62.89 -8.88
N GLY A 20 -12.09 -62.49 -9.15
CA GLY A 20 -11.02 -62.47 -8.15
C GLY A 20 -11.30 -61.51 -6.99
N VAL A 21 -11.79 -60.30 -7.30
CA VAL A 21 -12.25 -59.33 -6.30
C VAL A 21 -13.42 -59.87 -5.49
N ARG A 22 -14.42 -60.50 -6.14
CA ARG A 22 -15.58 -61.09 -5.47
C ARG A 22 -15.19 -62.22 -4.51
N ARG A 23 -14.29 -63.12 -4.92
CA ARG A 23 -13.80 -64.23 -4.06
C ARG A 23 -12.98 -63.75 -2.86
N ARG A 24 -12.38 -62.57 -2.98
CA ARG A 24 -11.55 -61.95 -1.93
C ARG A 24 -12.15 -60.63 -1.44
N ALA A 25 -13.48 -60.54 -1.41
CA ALA A 25 -14.18 -59.29 -1.14
C ALA A 25 -13.77 -58.63 0.19
N TRP A 26 -13.66 -59.40 1.28
CA TRP A 26 -13.35 -58.86 2.60
C TRP A 26 -11.93 -58.26 2.67
N PRO A 27 -10.86 -58.94 2.21
CA PRO A 27 -9.54 -58.32 2.10
C PRO A 27 -9.47 -57.12 1.16
N VAL A 28 -10.22 -57.14 0.05
CA VAL A 28 -10.28 -55.98 -0.87
C VAL A 28 -10.91 -54.78 -0.19
N VAL A 29 -11.98 -54.96 0.59
CA VAL A 29 -12.62 -53.90 1.37
C VAL A 29 -11.66 -53.34 2.41
N VAL A 30 -11.01 -54.20 3.21
CA VAL A 30 -10.02 -53.78 4.22
C VAL A 30 -8.88 -53.00 3.57
N LEU A 31 -8.32 -53.49 2.47
CA LEU A 31 -7.26 -52.80 1.74
C LEU A 31 -7.72 -51.45 1.17
N SER A 32 -8.94 -51.38 0.64
CA SER A 32 -9.50 -50.13 0.09
C SER A 32 -9.73 -49.10 1.20
N VAL A 33 -10.22 -49.53 2.37
CA VAL A 33 -10.37 -48.66 3.54
C VAL A 33 -9.00 -48.18 4.02
N LEU A 34 -8.02 -49.07 4.15
CA LEU A 34 -6.65 -48.69 4.54
C LEU A 34 -6.02 -47.72 3.53
N ALA A 35 -6.20 -47.95 2.23
CA ALA A 35 -5.74 -47.03 1.19
C ALA A 35 -6.46 -45.68 1.26
N GLY A 36 -7.76 -45.66 1.54
CA GLY A 36 -8.53 -44.45 1.75
C GLY A 36 -8.06 -43.66 2.98
N VAL A 37 -7.82 -44.34 4.10
CA VAL A 37 -7.27 -43.72 5.33
C VAL A 37 -5.86 -43.19 5.07
N ALA A 38 -5.01 -43.95 4.37
CA ALA A 38 -3.66 -43.50 4.02
C ALA A 38 -3.69 -42.28 3.08
N ALA A 39 -4.59 -42.26 2.09
CA ALA A 39 -4.77 -41.13 1.19
C ALA A 39 -5.31 -39.90 1.94
N ALA A 40 -6.27 -40.08 2.85
CA ALA A 40 -6.81 -39.01 3.68
C ALA A 40 -5.75 -38.45 4.65
N ALA A 41 -4.95 -39.32 5.27
CA ALA A 41 -3.82 -38.91 6.10
C ALA A 41 -2.78 -38.16 5.27
N TYR A 42 -2.40 -38.69 4.11
CA TYR A 42 -1.47 -38.02 3.21
C TYR A 42 -1.98 -36.64 2.81
N LEU A 43 -3.26 -36.52 2.43
CA LEU A 43 -3.90 -35.26 2.10
C LEU A 43 -3.87 -34.29 3.29
N ALA A 44 -4.24 -34.75 4.49
CA ALA A 44 -4.22 -33.93 5.70
C ALA A 44 -2.83 -33.39 6.05
N PHE A 45 -1.76 -34.17 5.81
CA PHE A 45 -0.38 -33.76 6.10
C PHE A 45 0.31 -33.01 4.95
N ASN A 46 -0.15 -33.14 3.70
CA ASN A 46 0.54 -32.61 2.52
C ASN A 46 -0.24 -31.55 1.74
N VAL A 47 -1.53 -31.32 2.02
CA VAL A 47 -2.26 -30.22 1.37
C VAL A 47 -1.66 -28.89 1.81
N ARG A 48 -1.07 -28.20 0.84
CA ARG A 48 -0.60 -26.83 0.97
C ARG A 48 -1.40 -25.98 0.00
N ILE A 49 -2.15 -25.03 0.52
CA ILE A 49 -2.85 -24.03 -0.30
C ILE A 49 -1.85 -22.89 -0.53
N SER A 50 -1.49 -22.67 -1.79
CA SER A 50 -0.69 -21.50 -2.18
C SER A 50 -1.63 -20.40 -2.65
N THR A 51 -1.58 -19.24 -2.01
CA THR A 51 -2.27 -18.01 -2.45
C THR A 51 -1.40 -17.15 -3.36
N ASP A 52 -0.25 -17.68 -3.77
CA ASP A 52 0.71 -16.98 -4.61
C ASP A 52 0.34 -17.15 -6.09
N THR A 53 -0.20 -16.06 -6.66
CA THR A 53 -0.67 -16.01 -8.05
C THR A 53 0.47 -16.19 -9.06
N ASP A 54 1.71 -15.92 -8.66
CA ASP A 54 2.89 -16.13 -9.50
C ASP A 54 3.08 -17.59 -9.92
N ASN A 55 2.61 -18.53 -9.09
CA ASN A 55 2.75 -19.96 -9.34
C ASN A 55 1.71 -20.52 -10.32
N MET A 56 0.77 -19.67 -10.78
CA MET A 56 -0.20 -20.06 -11.80
C MET A 56 0.40 -20.04 -13.22
N LEU A 57 1.54 -19.36 -13.41
CA LEU A 57 2.17 -19.16 -14.71
C LEU A 57 3.59 -19.73 -14.72
N SER A 58 3.99 -20.31 -15.87
CA SER A 58 5.32 -20.90 -16.03
C SER A 58 6.43 -19.88 -15.72
N PRO A 59 7.45 -20.24 -14.93
CA PRO A 59 8.57 -19.35 -14.62
C PRO A 59 9.46 -19.04 -15.85
N GLU A 60 9.29 -19.76 -16.96
CA GLU A 60 10.10 -19.61 -18.17
C GLU A 60 9.67 -18.43 -19.06
N LEU A 61 8.50 -17.85 -18.78
CA LEU A 61 7.97 -16.71 -19.51
C LEU A 61 8.93 -15.50 -19.42
N PRO A 62 9.15 -14.74 -20.50
CA PRO A 62 10.09 -13.61 -20.50
C PRO A 62 9.85 -12.59 -19.38
N PHE A 63 8.58 -12.23 -19.12
CA PHE A 63 8.25 -11.29 -18.04
C PHE A 63 8.51 -11.88 -16.64
N ARG A 64 8.39 -13.20 -16.45
CA ARG A 64 8.69 -13.88 -15.18
C ARG A 64 10.19 -13.84 -14.89
N LYS A 65 11.02 -14.08 -15.91
CA LYS A 65 12.49 -13.94 -15.78
C LYS A 65 12.88 -12.53 -15.37
N ASN A 66 12.27 -11.51 -15.98
CA ASN A 66 12.52 -10.11 -15.62
C ASN A 66 12.03 -9.78 -14.20
N ALA A 67 10.85 -10.24 -13.80
CA ALA A 67 10.31 -10.04 -12.45
C ALA A 67 11.19 -10.70 -11.39
N LEU A 68 11.68 -11.92 -11.64
CA LEU A 68 12.62 -12.62 -10.77
C LEU A 68 13.97 -11.90 -10.69
N ALA A 69 14.48 -11.40 -11.81
CA ALA A 69 15.71 -10.60 -11.85
C ALA A 69 15.57 -9.30 -11.04
N LEU A 70 14.43 -8.60 -11.16
CA LEU A 70 14.14 -7.39 -10.39
C LEU A 70 14.04 -7.70 -8.89
N LYS A 71 13.33 -8.77 -8.51
CA LYS A 71 13.21 -9.24 -7.12
C LYS A 71 14.56 -9.60 -6.51
N ALA A 72 15.46 -10.20 -7.30
CA ALA A 72 16.81 -10.52 -6.87
C ALA A 72 17.71 -9.28 -6.74
N ALA A 73 17.58 -8.31 -7.65
CA ALA A 73 18.36 -7.06 -7.61
C ALA A 73 17.91 -6.10 -6.50
N PHE A 74 16.61 -6.08 -6.18
CA PHE A 74 16.01 -5.19 -5.18
C PHE A 74 15.21 -5.97 -4.13
N PRO A 75 15.87 -6.80 -3.30
CA PRO A 75 15.16 -7.62 -2.32
C PRO A 75 14.38 -6.79 -1.29
N LYS A 76 14.82 -5.55 -1.03
CA LYS A 76 14.15 -4.60 -0.12
C LYS A 76 12.83 -4.03 -0.66
N LEU A 77 12.56 -4.14 -1.96
CA LEU A 77 11.31 -3.69 -2.57
C LEU A 77 10.28 -4.81 -2.67
N SER A 78 10.67 -6.03 -2.30
CA SER A 78 9.84 -7.22 -2.41
C SER A 78 9.12 -7.48 -1.09
N ASN A 79 7.85 -7.89 -1.17
CA ASN A 79 6.99 -8.19 -0.01
C ASN A 79 6.81 -7.00 0.96
N ASN A 80 6.81 -5.77 0.43
CA ASN A 80 6.54 -4.58 1.22
C ASN A 80 5.04 -4.45 1.49
N ILE A 81 4.70 -4.00 2.70
CA ILE A 81 3.34 -3.64 3.07
C ILE A 81 3.22 -2.13 2.91
N VAL A 82 2.26 -1.69 2.11
CA VAL A 82 1.92 -0.28 1.96
C VAL A 82 0.77 0.03 2.90
N VAL A 83 0.96 1.01 3.78
CA VAL A 83 -0.07 1.51 4.69
C VAL A 83 -0.46 2.90 4.21
N VAL A 84 -1.75 3.10 3.94
CA VAL A 84 -2.31 4.39 3.54
C VAL A 84 -3.03 4.99 4.74
N ILE A 85 -2.70 6.25 5.05
CA ILE A 85 -3.29 6.99 6.16
C ILE A 85 -4.15 8.09 5.56
N ASP A 86 -5.43 8.06 5.87
CA ASP A 86 -6.40 9.07 5.47
C ASP A 86 -6.75 9.96 6.66
N GLY A 87 -6.88 11.26 6.42
CA GLY A 87 -7.10 12.28 7.45
C GLY A 87 -7.98 13.41 6.92
N GLN A 88 -8.70 14.08 7.82
CA GLN A 88 -9.59 15.19 7.44
C GLN A 88 -8.83 16.39 6.84
N THR A 89 -7.56 16.54 7.22
CA THR A 89 -6.64 17.53 6.66
C THR A 89 -5.28 16.87 6.39
N PRO A 90 -4.48 17.41 5.46
CA PRO A 90 -3.12 16.92 5.20
C PRO A 90 -2.25 16.91 6.46
N ASP A 91 -2.33 17.97 7.27
CA ASP A 91 -1.53 18.09 8.50
C ASP A 91 -1.85 16.97 9.51
N LEU A 92 -3.14 16.63 9.67
CA LEU A 92 -3.55 15.54 10.57
C LEU A 92 -3.10 14.17 10.05
N ALA A 93 -3.10 13.98 8.73
CA ALA A 93 -2.61 12.75 8.12
C ALA A 93 -1.09 12.59 8.32
N ASP A 94 -0.31 13.65 8.11
CA ASP A 94 1.15 13.68 8.33
C ASP A 94 1.50 13.44 9.81
N ASP A 95 0.77 14.09 10.73
CA ASP A 95 0.94 13.86 12.17
C ASP A 95 0.70 12.40 12.55
N ALA A 96 -0.37 11.80 12.03
CA ALA A 96 -0.69 10.40 12.27
C ALA A 96 0.36 9.46 11.64
N ALA A 97 0.84 9.75 10.43
CA ALA A 97 1.89 8.99 9.75
C ALA A 97 3.19 8.97 10.54
N ARG A 98 3.59 10.12 11.06
CA ARG A 98 4.78 10.27 11.89
C ARG A 98 4.68 9.49 13.20
N VAL A 99 3.53 9.57 13.89
CA VAL A 99 3.30 8.81 15.13
C VAL A 99 3.29 7.31 14.87
N LEU A 100 2.66 6.85 13.79
CA LEU A 100 2.64 5.44 13.42
C LEU A 100 4.04 4.93 13.07
N THR A 101 4.77 5.68 12.24
CA THR A 101 6.13 5.34 11.83
C THR A 101 7.07 5.22 13.03
N ALA A 102 6.98 6.14 13.99
CA ALA A 102 7.75 6.07 15.23
C ALA A 102 7.47 4.77 16.01
N LYS A 103 6.20 4.44 16.23
CA LYS A 103 5.79 3.23 16.97
C LYS A 103 6.16 1.93 16.27
N LEU A 104 6.07 1.87 14.94
CA LEU A 104 6.48 0.69 14.18
C LEU A 104 8.00 0.51 14.21
N THR A 105 8.75 1.62 14.19
CA THR A 105 10.22 1.60 14.22
C THR A 105 10.78 1.11 15.56
N GLU A 106 10.05 1.25 16.67
CA GLU A 106 10.43 0.71 17.99
C GLU A 106 10.49 -0.83 17.99
N ASN A 107 9.61 -1.48 17.21
CA ASN A 107 9.46 -2.94 17.20
C ASN A 107 10.17 -3.61 16.01
N ARG A 108 11.49 -3.36 15.87
CA ARG A 108 12.32 -3.90 14.75
C ARG A 108 12.41 -5.42 14.66
N LYS A 109 11.97 -6.15 15.68
CA LYS A 109 11.90 -7.63 15.66
C LYS A 109 10.71 -8.14 14.85
N LEU A 110 9.61 -7.37 14.82
CA LEU A 110 8.37 -7.73 14.12
C LEU A 110 8.28 -7.01 12.77
N PHE A 111 8.72 -5.76 12.72
CA PHE A 111 8.69 -4.94 11.51
C PHE A 111 10.11 -4.72 10.99
N GLY A 112 10.27 -4.84 9.67
CA GLY A 112 11.54 -4.55 8.99
C GLY A 112 11.88 -3.06 8.98
N ALA A 113 12.51 -2.60 7.90
CA ALA A 113 12.69 -1.16 7.70
C ALA A 113 11.33 -0.51 7.45
N VAL A 114 10.94 0.42 8.33
CA VAL A 114 9.76 1.27 8.16
C VAL A 114 10.22 2.57 7.50
N PHE A 115 9.52 2.99 6.46
CA PHE A 115 9.86 4.18 5.70
C PHE A 115 8.59 4.96 5.38
N ASP A 116 8.59 6.25 5.73
CA ASP A 116 7.57 7.22 5.35
C ASP A 116 8.16 8.10 4.22
N PRO A 117 7.71 7.93 2.97
CA PRO A 117 8.24 8.69 1.84
C PRO A 117 7.93 10.19 1.94
N GLU A 118 6.73 10.55 2.37
CA GLU A 118 6.23 11.92 2.35
C GLU A 118 6.73 12.71 3.57
N GLY A 119 6.67 12.09 4.76
CA GLY A 119 7.14 12.67 6.01
C GLY A 119 8.66 12.68 6.20
N SER A 120 9.45 12.33 5.17
CA SER A 120 10.90 12.23 5.32
C SER A 120 11.54 13.60 5.66
N GLU A 121 12.48 13.61 6.61
CA GLU A 121 13.24 14.81 7.00
C GLU A 121 13.91 15.50 5.80
N PHE A 122 14.37 14.71 4.82
CA PHE A 122 14.99 15.23 3.62
C PHE A 122 14.00 16.09 2.81
N PHE A 123 12.82 15.56 2.50
CA PHE A 123 11.81 16.33 1.74
C PHE A 123 11.24 17.49 2.55
N ARG A 124 11.09 17.36 3.87
CA ARG A 124 10.66 18.48 4.74
C ARG A 124 11.65 19.64 4.71
N LYS A 125 12.95 19.36 4.63
CA LYS A 125 14.00 20.38 4.57
C LYS A 125 14.26 20.93 3.16
N HIS A 126 14.10 20.08 2.15
CA HIS A 126 14.52 20.37 0.77
C HIS A 126 13.37 20.41 -0.25
N GLY A 127 12.12 20.36 0.20
CA GLY A 127 10.94 20.24 -0.66
C GLY A 127 10.83 21.34 -1.73
N PHE A 128 11.22 22.58 -1.39
CA PHE A 128 11.21 23.69 -2.35
C PHE A 128 12.19 23.54 -3.50
N LEU A 129 13.21 22.67 -3.41
CA LEU A 129 14.13 22.38 -4.52
C LEU A 129 13.48 21.58 -5.65
N TYR A 130 12.29 21.03 -5.40
CA TYR A 130 11.51 20.28 -6.38
C TYR A 130 10.46 21.16 -7.10
N LEU A 131 10.38 22.46 -6.76
CA LEU A 131 9.55 23.42 -7.48
C LEU A 131 10.30 23.98 -8.68
N ASP A 132 9.55 24.34 -9.73
CA ASP A 132 10.09 25.11 -10.84
C ASP A 132 10.52 26.51 -10.37
N LYS A 133 11.50 27.09 -11.07
CA LYS A 133 12.07 28.38 -10.69
C LYS A 133 11.02 29.50 -10.63
N ALA A 134 10.04 29.49 -11.53
CA ALA A 134 8.97 30.49 -11.55
C ALA A 134 8.09 30.39 -10.30
N ASP A 135 7.64 29.17 -9.96
CA ASP A 135 6.81 28.91 -8.78
C ASP A 135 7.56 29.22 -7.49
N LEU A 136 8.86 28.94 -7.43
CA LEU A 136 9.69 29.26 -6.27
C LEU A 136 9.80 30.78 -6.05
N ILE A 137 9.94 31.56 -7.13
CA ILE A 137 9.96 33.02 -7.07
C ILE A 137 8.60 33.54 -6.60
N GLU A 138 7.50 33.06 -7.20
CA GLU A 138 6.15 33.46 -6.81
C GLU A 138 5.85 33.14 -5.34
N LEU A 139 6.24 31.95 -4.88
CA LEU A 139 6.10 31.56 -3.48
C LEU A 139 6.93 32.45 -2.55
N SER A 140 8.17 32.74 -2.92
CA SER A 140 9.04 33.65 -2.16
C SER A 140 8.42 35.04 -2.04
N ASP A 141 7.90 35.60 -3.13
CA ASP A 141 7.26 36.91 -3.15
C ASP A 141 5.98 36.93 -2.28
N LYS A 142 5.15 35.87 -2.36
CA LYS A 142 3.97 35.70 -1.50
C LYS A 142 4.33 35.62 -0.02
N LEU A 143 5.36 34.84 0.32
CA LEU A 143 5.84 34.72 1.70
C LEU A 143 6.40 36.05 2.22
N ALA A 144 7.14 36.79 1.38
CA ALA A 144 7.66 38.11 1.71
C ALA A 144 6.51 39.10 1.99
N ALA A 145 5.50 39.15 1.12
CA ALA A 145 4.33 39.99 1.33
C ALA A 145 3.54 39.63 2.61
N ALA A 146 3.53 38.35 2.99
CA ALA A 146 2.85 37.86 4.20
C ALA A 146 3.68 37.98 5.50
N GLN A 147 4.95 38.43 5.46
CA GLN A 147 5.81 38.49 6.66
C GLN A 147 5.21 39.23 7.87
N PRO A 148 4.56 40.40 7.71
CA PRO A 148 3.95 41.09 8.85
C PRO A 148 2.86 40.27 9.53
N PHE A 149 2.08 39.53 8.73
CA PHE A 149 1.03 38.62 9.19
C PHE A 149 1.66 37.44 9.94
N LEU A 150 2.61 36.76 9.30
CA LEU A 150 3.29 35.57 9.86
C LEU A 150 4.03 35.90 11.15
N GLY A 151 4.72 37.04 11.23
CA GLY A 151 5.46 37.46 12.42
C GLY A 151 4.56 37.79 13.61
N THR A 152 3.31 38.19 13.37
CA THR A 152 2.32 38.43 14.43
C THR A 152 1.67 37.12 14.87
N LEU A 153 1.31 36.25 13.93
CA LEU A 153 0.73 34.94 14.22
C LEU A 153 1.72 34.02 14.95
N TRP A 154 3.01 34.07 14.62
CA TRP A 154 4.05 33.30 15.32
C TRP A 154 4.19 33.71 16.80
N ARG A 155 3.91 34.97 17.13
CA ARG A 155 3.95 35.47 18.51
C ARG A 155 2.72 35.06 19.33
N ASP A 156 1.56 34.91 18.68
CA ASP A 156 0.32 34.48 19.32
C ASP A 156 -0.45 33.50 18.40
N PRO A 157 -0.07 32.21 18.40
CA PRO A 157 -0.67 31.18 17.56
C PRO A 157 -1.99 30.68 18.19
N SER A 158 -2.91 31.60 18.46
CA SER A 158 -4.24 31.32 18.99
C SER A 158 -5.33 31.87 18.07
N LEU A 159 -6.54 31.32 18.19
CA LEU A 159 -7.71 31.83 17.47
C LEU A 159 -7.95 33.31 17.80
N ILE A 160 -7.73 33.68 19.06
CA ILE A 160 -7.90 35.05 19.57
C ILE A 160 -6.87 35.98 18.93
N GLY A 161 -5.59 35.58 18.90
CA GLY A 161 -4.51 36.32 18.26
C GLY A 161 -4.75 36.54 16.77
N LEU A 162 -5.22 35.50 16.07
CA LEU A 162 -5.61 35.59 14.66
C LEU A 162 -6.73 36.61 14.43
N PHE A 163 -7.83 36.52 15.19
CA PHE A 163 -8.96 37.45 15.03
C PHE A 163 -8.60 38.89 15.37
N LYS A 164 -7.76 39.10 16.39
CA LYS A 164 -7.27 40.43 16.76
C LYS A 164 -6.45 41.04 15.63
N MET A 165 -5.58 40.27 14.99
CA MET A 165 -4.78 40.77 13.88
C MET A 165 -5.62 41.02 12.62
N LEU A 166 -6.61 40.18 12.35
CA LEU A 166 -7.55 40.40 11.25
C LEU A 166 -8.35 41.69 11.45
N GLY A 167 -8.76 41.99 12.69
CA GLY A 167 -9.38 43.27 13.04
C GLY A 167 -8.47 44.47 12.75
N LEU A 168 -7.20 44.41 13.17
CA LEU A 168 -6.23 45.48 12.91
C LEU A 168 -5.98 45.70 11.41
N ALA A 169 -5.91 44.63 10.62
CA ALA A 169 -5.72 44.72 9.17
C ALA A 169 -6.94 45.36 8.47
N ILE A 170 -8.16 44.99 8.90
CA ILE A 170 -9.40 45.56 8.37
C ILE A 170 -9.52 47.05 8.75
N ASP A 171 -9.22 47.41 9.98
CA ASP A 171 -9.28 48.81 10.44
C ASP A 171 -8.30 49.70 9.67
N GLU A 172 -7.09 49.23 9.38
CA GLU A 172 -6.11 50.00 8.60
C GLU A 172 -6.58 50.23 7.16
N VAL A 173 -7.14 49.20 6.51
CA VAL A 173 -7.72 49.32 5.15
C VAL A 173 -8.91 50.28 5.13
N LEU A 174 -9.74 50.27 6.18
CA LEU A 174 -10.88 51.19 6.30
C LEU A 174 -10.41 52.63 6.54
N LYS A 175 -9.36 52.83 7.32
CA LYS A 175 -8.75 54.13 7.60
C LYS A 175 -8.11 54.73 6.34
N GLU A 176 -7.45 53.92 5.52
CA GLU A 176 -6.84 54.35 4.25
C GLU A 176 -7.91 54.87 3.26
N LYS A 177 -9.05 54.18 3.17
CA LYS A 177 -10.21 54.60 2.34
C LYS A 177 -10.89 55.88 2.84
N GLY A 178 -10.99 56.06 4.16
CA GLY A 178 -11.52 57.29 4.76
C GLY A 178 -10.64 58.52 4.47
N THR A 179 -9.33 58.34 4.52
CA THR A 179 -8.35 59.42 4.28
C THR A 179 -8.32 59.84 2.80
N GLN A 180 -8.45 58.91 1.85
CA GLN A 180 -8.59 59.23 0.43
C GLN A 180 -9.91 59.91 0.04
N ARG A 181 -10.97 59.73 0.83
CA ARG A 181 -12.28 60.38 0.57
C ARG A 181 -12.28 61.83 1.06
N SER A 182 -11.57 62.11 2.15
CA SER A 182 -11.37 63.47 2.68
C SER A 182 -10.51 64.35 1.76
N SER A 183 -9.45 63.78 1.16
CA SER A 183 -8.55 64.52 0.25
C SER A 183 -9.14 64.83 -1.13
N ARG A 184 -10.21 64.15 -1.56
CA ARG A 184 -10.94 64.48 -2.82
C ARG A 184 -11.98 65.58 -2.66
N CYS A 185 -12.33 65.98 -1.43
CA CYS A 185 -13.23 67.11 -1.18
C CYS A 185 -12.50 68.47 -1.10
N TRP A 186 -11.18 68.48 -1.21
CA TRP A 186 -10.35 69.68 -1.27
C TRP A 186 -9.61 69.76 -2.62
N THR A 187 -10.37 69.98 -3.69
CA THR A 187 -9.85 70.57 -4.93
C THR A 187 -10.73 71.77 -5.26
N PRO A 188 -10.19 73.00 -5.28
CA PRO A 188 -10.94 74.18 -5.73
C PRO A 188 -11.28 74.10 -7.21
#